data_AF-A0A6M0FIF3-F1
#
_entry.id   AF-A0A6M0FIF3-F1
#
_cell.length_a   1.000
_cell.length_b   1.000
_cell.length_c   1.000
_cell.angle_alpha   90.00
_cell.angle_beta   90.00
_cell.angle_gamma   90.00
#
_symmetry.space_group_name_H-M   'P 1'
#
loop_
_entity.id
_entity.type
_entity.pdbx_description
1 polymer ?
#
loop_
_entity_poly.entity_id
_entity_poly.type
_entity_poly.pdbx_seq_one_letter_code
_entity_poly.pdbx_strand_id
1 'polypeptide(L)'
;MQDKSIESQISYGSNFVTGNVGGNVTASINELPDSSEPNKPGIKESLTQLQKAIEADSNLTQKYKEKALKQLQSLAEAGKNPQGNQEIAEKAIIFLKGLFTGIPKTAKLIEQWEKLLPAIASFFGFEN
;
A
#
# COMPACT_ATOMS: atom_id res chain seq x y z
N MET A 1 25.90 27.71 25.22
CA MET A 1 26.38 26.36 24.87
C MET A 1 25.20 25.43 25.11
N GLN A 2 24.49 25.04 24.04
CA GLN A 2 24.41 23.64 23.55
C GLN A 2 23.89 22.72 24.67
N ASP A 3 22.66 22.20 24.57
CA ASP A 3 22.41 21.03 23.75
C ASP A 3 21.02 21.05 23.07
N LYS A 4 21.02 20.92 21.73
CA LYS A 4 19.83 20.61 20.94
C LYS A 4 19.77 19.08 20.81
N SER A 5 19.18 18.41 21.79
CA SER A 5 18.71 17.05 21.61
C SER A 5 17.40 17.09 20.84
N ILE A 6 17.53 17.06 19.51
CA ILE A 6 16.42 16.74 18.60
C ILE A 6 16.16 15.25 18.78
N GLU A 7 15.23 14.92 19.67
CA GLU A 7 14.58 13.63 19.60
C GLU A 7 13.82 13.59 18.27
N SER A 8 14.27 12.71 17.37
CA SER A 8 13.52 12.30 16.19
C SER A 8 12.23 11.64 16.66
N GLN A 9 11.23 12.46 16.93
CA GLN A 9 9.85 12.00 16.92
C GLN A 9 9.55 11.66 15.46
N ILE A 10 9.54 10.36 15.19
CA ILE A 10 8.98 9.80 13.97
C ILE A 10 7.49 10.17 14.00
N SER A 11 7.19 11.35 13.48
CA SER A 11 5.84 11.82 13.25
C SER A 11 5.26 10.95 12.16
N TYR A 12 4.46 9.95 12.54
CA TYR A 12 3.42 9.42 11.66
C TYR A 12 2.36 10.51 11.50
N GLY A 13 2.76 11.59 10.83
CA GLY A 13 1.95 12.77 10.57
C GLY A 13 0.90 12.44 9.53
N SER A 14 -0.17 11.82 9.98
CA SER A 14 -1.47 11.90 9.35
C SER A 14 -2.48 11.81 10.48
N ASN A 15 -3.27 12.86 10.66
CA ASN A 15 -4.45 12.87 11.52
C ASN A 15 -5.40 11.77 11.03
N PHE A 16 -5.19 10.55 11.50
CA PHE A 16 -5.98 9.39 11.13
C PHE A 16 -7.30 9.47 11.89
N VAL A 17 -8.32 10.02 11.24
CA VAL A 17 -9.69 9.92 11.72
C VAL A 17 -10.08 8.44 11.63
N THR A 18 -10.26 7.80 12.78
CA THR A 18 -10.64 6.37 12.95
C THR A 18 -12.10 6.09 12.53
N GLY A 19 -12.59 6.77 11.49
CA GLY A 19 -13.87 6.50 10.84
C GLY A 19 -13.63 6.32 9.36
N ASN A 20 -13.75 5.07 8.87
CA ASN A 20 -13.69 4.68 7.46
C ASN A 20 -12.30 4.59 6.80
N VAL A 21 -11.46 3.66 7.25
CA VAL A 21 -10.16 3.35 6.62
C VAL A 21 -10.30 3.05 5.13
N GLY A 22 -11.32 2.29 4.73
CA GLY A 22 -11.57 1.95 3.32
C GLY A 22 -11.89 3.17 2.45
N GLY A 23 -12.71 4.11 2.96
CA GLY A 23 -12.99 5.37 2.26
C GLY A 23 -11.75 6.24 2.03
N ASN A 24 -10.86 6.29 3.03
CA ASN A 24 -9.61 7.04 2.91
C ASN A 24 -8.65 6.39 1.90
N VAL A 25 -8.60 5.06 1.84
CA VAL A 25 -7.79 4.33 0.85
C VAL A 25 -8.24 4.64 -0.57
N THR A 26 -9.55 4.54 -0.84
CA THR A 26 -10.12 4.84 -2.16
C THR A 26 -9.82 6.28 -2.59
N ALA A 27 -9.92 7.24 -1.67
CA ALA A 27 -9.60 8.64 -1.94
C ALA A 27 -8.13 8.81 -2.35
N SER A 28 -7.19 8.28 -1.56
CA SER A 28 -5.75 8.33 -1.87
C SER A 28 -5.41 7.66 -3.20
N ILE A 29 -6.03 6.53 -3.53
CA ILE A 29 -5.82 5.83 -4.81
C ILE A 29 -6.33 6.67 -5.99
N ASN A 30 -7.46 7.36 -5.85
CA ASN A 30 -8.03 8.17 -6.92
C ASN A 30 -7.19 9.40 -7.29
N GLU A 31 -6.32 9.86 -6.40
CA GLU A 31 -5.38 10.96 -6.64
C GLU A 31 -4.12 10.53 -7.41
N LEU A 32 -3.92 9.23 -7.62
CA LEU A 32 -2.80 8.72 -8.41
C LEU A 32 -2.99 8.99 -9.90
N PRO A 33 -1.88 9.16 -10.65
CA PRO A 33 -1.96 9.28 -12.10
C PRO A 33 -2.52 7.99 -12.72
N ASP A 34 -3.31 8.15 -13.78
CA ASP A 34 -3.71 7.03 -14.63
C ASP A 34 -2.48 6.47 -15.38
N SER A 35 -2.61 5.24 -15.89
CA SER A 35 -1.52 4.62 -16.65
C SER A 35 -1.16 5.41 -17.91
N SER A 36 0.12 5.70 -18.11
CA SER A 36 0.65 6.22 -19.37
C SER A 36 0.67 5.17 -20.49
N GLU A 37 0.50 3.89 -20.13
CA GLU A 37 0.48 2.76 -21.07
C GLU A 37 -0.93 2.13 -21.13
N PRO A 38 -1.65 2.23 -22.26
CA PRO A 38 -3.06 1.79 -22.33
C PRO A 38 -3.27 0.28 -22.13
N ASN A 39 -2.22 -0.53 -22.30
CA ASN A 39 -2.28 -1.99 -22.22
C ASN A 39 -1.69 -2.56 -20.92
N LYS A 40 -1.21 -1.71 -19.99
CA LYS A 40 -0.68 -2.15 -18.70
C LYS A 40 -1.46 -1.46 -17.57
N PRO A 41 -1.87 -2.19 -16.51
CA PRO A 41 -2.46 -1.54 -15.36
C PRO A 41 -1.43 -0.58 -14.76
N GLY A 42 -1.81 0.67 -14.62
CA GLY A 42 -1.02 1.67 -13.91
C GLY A 42 -1.07 1.40 -12.41
N ILE A 43 -0.41 2.27 -11.64
CA ILE A 43 -0.38 2.15 -10.19
C ILE A 43 -1.80 2.26 -9.60
N LYS A 44 -2.62 3.17 -10.13
CA LYS A 44 -4.01 3.37 -9.68
C LYS A 44 -4.86 2.14 -9.87
N GLU A 45 -4.83 1.52 -11.05
CA GLU A 45 -5.58 0.29 -11.34
C GLU A 45 -5.05 -0.88 -10.52
N SER A 46 -3.74 -0.96 -10.30
CA SER A 46 -3.11 -2.03 -9.51
C SER A 46 -3.51 -1.94 -8.04
N LEU A 47 -3.44 -0.76 -7.43
CA LEU A 47 -3.84 -0.57 -6.03
C LEU A 47 -5.35 -0.71 -5.85
N THR A 48 -6.17 -0.30 -6.83
CA THR A 48 -7.63 -0.54 -6.82
C THR A 48 -7.96 -2.03 -6.82
N GLN A 49 -7.27 -2.82 -7.64
CA GLN A 49 -7.46 -4.28 -7.69
C GLN A 49 -7.04 -4.94 -6.37
N LEU A 50 -5.92 -4.51 -5.79
CA LEU A 50 -5.45 -5.00 -4.51
C LEU A 50 -6.40 -4.64 -3.37
N GLN A 51 -6.95 -3.43 -3.35
CA GLN A 51 -7.98 -3.03 -2.37
C GLN A 51 -9.16 -3.99 -2.39
N LYS A 52 -9.74 -4.22 -3.58
CA LYS A 52 -10.88 -5.12 -3.76
C LYS A 52 -10.55 -6.54 -3.31
N ALA A 53 -9.35 -7.03 -3.61
CA ALA A 53 -8.90 -8.35 -3.19
C ALA A 53 -8.81 -8.46 -1.66
N ILE A 54 -8.25 -7.45 -0.98
CA ILE A 54 -8.16 -7.40 0.49
C ILE A 54 -9.55 -7.36 1.13
N GLU A 55 -10.45 -6.53 0.61
CA GLU A 55 -11.81 -6.37 1.13
C GLU A 55 -12.64 -7.66 0.96
N ALA A 56 -12.50 -8.34 -0.18
CA ALA A 56 -13.22 -9.56 -0.52
C ALA A 56 -12.64 -10.83 0.11
N ASP A 57 -11.39 -10.83 0.57
CA ASP A 57 -10.73 -12.05 1.07
C ASP A 57 -11.36 -12.53 2.38
N SER A 58 -11.71 -13.80 2.46
CA SER A 58 -12.32 -14.43 3.65
C SER A 58 -11.30 -15.03 4.61
N ASN A 59 -10.03 -15.12 4.21
CA ASN A 59 -8.95 -15.65 5.06
C ASN A 59 -8.40 -14.54 5.99
N LEU A 60 -8.55 -13.28 5.61
CA LEU A 60 -8.24 -12.14 6.45
C LEU A 60 -9.33 -11.87 7.48
N THR A 61 -8.94 -11.83 8.75
CA THR A 61 -9.80 -11.25 9.81
C THR A 61 -9.96 -9.75 9.58
N GLN A 62 -11.04 -9.17 10.11
CA GLN A 62 -11.31 -7.72 10.01
C GLN A 62 -10.09 -6.87 10.45
N LYS A 63 -9.44 -7.26 11.55
CA LYS A 63 -8.23 -6.61 12.06
C LYS A 63 -7.08 -6.63 11.03
N TYR A 64 -6.88 -7.75 10.32
CA TYR A 64 -5.83 -7.84 9.32
C TYR A 64 -6.21 -7.15 8.00
N LYS A 65 -7.51 -7.12 7.62
CA LYS A 65 -7.99 -6.27 6.51
C LYS A 65 -7.67 -4.81 6.74
N GLU A 66 -8.00 -4.28 7.92
CA GLU A 66 -7.70 -2.89 8.27
C GLU A 66 -6.20 -2.58 8.22
N LYS A 67 -5.35 -3.50 8.70
CA LYS A 67 -3.90 -3.34 8.61
C LYS A 67 -3.41 -3.35 7.16
N ALA A 68 -3.91 -4.26 6.33
CA ALA A 68 -3.56 -4.34 4.91
C ALA A 68 -4.02 -3.06 4.17
N LEU A 69 -5.23 -2.59 4.42
CA LEU A 69 -5.74 -1.33 3.86
C LEU A 69 -4.92 -0.12 4.30
N LYS A 70 -4.47 -0.06 5.56
CA LYS A 70 -3.56 1.01 6.01
C LYS A 70 -2.25 1.04 5.22
N GLN A 71 -1.64 -0.12 4.97
CA GLN A 71 -0.43 -0.19 4.15
C GLN A 71 -0.72 0.13 2.68
N LEU A 72 -1.89 -0.26 2.17
CA LEU A 72 -2.32 0.09 0.83
C LEU A 72 -2.51 1.60 0.67
N GLN A 73 -3.04 2.27 1.69
CA GLN A 73 -3.09 3.73 1.73
C GLN A 73 -1.69 4.34 1.73
N SER A 74 -0.75 3.80 2.52
CA SER A 74 0.65 4.24 2.48
C SER A 74 1.29 4.09 1.10
N LEU A 75 0.97 3.02 0.36
CA LEU A 75 1.40 2.87 -1.03
C LEU A 75 0.78 3.93 -1.94
N ALA A 76 -0.50 4.22 -1.78
CA ALA A 76 -1.17 5.25 -2.57
C ALA A 76 -0.60 6.65 -2.29
N GLU A 77 -0.36 6.99 -1.02
CA GLU A 77 0.30 8.25 -0.65
C GLU A 77 1.73 8.33 -1.18
N ALA A 78 2.50 7.23 -1.06
CA ALA A 78 3.85 7.16 -1.62
C ALA A 78 3.82 7.37 -3.14
N GLY A 79 2.81 6.85 -3.83
CA GLY A 79 2.71 6.93 -5.28
C GLY A 79 2.41 8.32 -5.85
N LYS A 80 2.04 9.29 -5.01
CA LYS A 80 1.97 10.71 -5.40
C LYS A 80 3.35 11.32 -5.63
N ASN A 81 4.39 10.77 -4.99
CA ASN A 81 5.80 11.13 -5.18
C ASN A 81 6.70 9.88 -5.05
N PRO A 82 6.71 9.00 -6.08
CA PRO A 82 7.31 7.67 -5.96
C PRO A 82 8.82 7.70 -5.69
N GLN A 83 9.55 8.67 -6.26
CA GLN A 83 11.00 8.81 -6.03
C GLN A 83 11.34 9.33 -4.62
N GLY A 84 10.50 10.21 -4.06
CA GLY A 84 10.72 10.73 -2.71
C GLY A 84 10.24 9.81 -1.59
N ASN A 85 9.41 8.81 -1.91
CA ASN A 85 8.72 7.96 -0.93
C ASN A 85 9.03 6.46 -1.09
N GLN A 86 10.16 6.10 -1.72
CA GLN A 86 10.57 4.70 -1.92
C GLN A 86 10.63 3.92 -0.60
N GLU A 87 11.20 4.49 0.47
CA GLU A 87 11.28 3.83 1.78
C GLU A 87 9.88 3.52 2.37
N ILE A 88 8.92 4.43 2.19
CA ILE A 88 7.54 4.25 2.65
C ILE A 88 6.89 3.11 1.86
N ALA A 89 7.06 3.11 0.54
CA ALA A 89 6.52 2.08 -0.33
C ALA A 89 7.14 0.69 -0.03
N GLU A 90 8.46 0.62 0.16
CA GLU A 90 9.17 -0.61 0.49
C GLU A 90 8.67 -1.20 1.81
N LYS A 91 8.57 -0.39 2.87
CA LYS A 91 8.04 -0.82 4.17
C LYS A 91 6.60 -1.34 4.06
N ALA A 92 5.76 -0.66 3.30
CA ALA A 92 4.38 -1.09 3.07
C ALA A 92 4.32 -2.42 2.32
N ILE A 93 5.15 -2.62 1.28
CA ILE A 93 5.26 -3.88 0.55
C ILE A 93 5.74 -5.01 1.47
N ILE A 94 6.80 -4.80 2.26
CA ILE A 94 7.33 -5.81 3.20
C ILE A 94 6.25 -6.20 4.22
N PHE A 95 5.51 -5.24 4.75
CA PHE A 95 4.43 -5.52 5.68
C PHE A 95 3.31 -6.33 5.03
N LEU A 96 2.87 -5.96 3.82
CA LEU A 96 1.86 -6.71 3.07
C LEU A 96 2.32 -8.14 2.78
N LYS A 97 3.58 -8.31 2.32
CA LYS A 97 4.20 -9.65 2.14
C LYS A 97 4.12 -10.45 3.43
N GLY A 98 4.55 -9.87 4.55
CA GLY A 98 4.50 -10.50 5.87
C GLY A 98 3.08 -10.92 6.27
N LEU A 99 2.10 -10.03 6.10
CA LEU A 99 0.70 -10.29 6.41
C LEU A 99 0.11 -11.41 5.53
N PHE A 100 0.49 -11.45 4.26
CA PHE A 100 0.02 -12.44 3.29
C PHE A 100 0.70 -13.81 3.42
N THR A 101 1.84 -13.93 4.12
CA THR A 101 2.47 -15.25 4.38
C THR A 101 1.58 -16.21 5.19
N GLY A 102 0.66 -15.69 6.00
CA GLY A 102 -0.27 -16.48 6.82
C GLY A 102 -1.54 -16.93 6.07
N ILE A 103 -1.68 -16.58 4.78
CA ILE A 103 -2.86 -16.90 3.97
C ILE A 103 -2.56 -18.13 3.10
N PRO A 104 -3.54 -19.01 2.84
CA PRO A 104 -3.36 -20.12 1.90
C PRO A 104 -2.89 -19.62 0.53
N LYS A 105 -1.86 -20.26 -0.05
CA LYS A 105 -1.31 -19.89 -1.37
C LYS A 105 -2.34 -19.97 -2.51
N THR A 106 -3.39 -20.77 -2.33
CA THR A 106 -4.51 -20.90 -3.28
C THR A 106 -5.56 -19.80 -3.14
N ALA A 107 -5.43 -18.90 -2.17
CA ALA A 107 -6.36 -17.79 -2.00
C ALA A 107 -6.24 -16.80 -3.16
N LYS A 108 -7.39 -16.32 -3.64
CA LYS A 108 -7.44 -15.30 -4.71
C LYS A 108 -6.65 -14.04 -4.38
N LEU A 109 -6.60 -13.65 -3.09
CA LEU A 109 -5.79 -12.52 -2.65
C LEU A 109 -4.29 -12.72 -2.94
N ILE A 110 -3.77 -13.94 -2.71
CA ILE A 110 -2.36 -14.24 -2.98
C ILE A 110 -2.08 -14.22 -4.48
N GLU A 111 -2.95 -14.85 -5.28
CA GLU A 111 -2.86 -14.81 -6.75
C GLU A 111 -2.86 -13.36 -7.29
N GLN A 112 -3.77 -12.51 -6.80
CA GLN A 112 -3.81 -11.11 -7.20
C GLN A 112 -2.59 -10.34 -6.72
N TRP A 113 -2.14 -10.55 -5.48
CA TRP A 113 -0.94 -9.92 -4.95
C TRP A 113 0.31 -10.25 -5.78
N GLU A 114 0.53 -11.52 -6.10
CA GLU A 114 1.68 -11.96 -6.91
C GLU A 114 1.63 -11.39 -8.33
N LYS A 115 0.44 -11.29 -8.93
CA LYS A 115 0.24 -10.68 -10.25
C LYS A 115 0.54 -9.18 -10.26
N LEU A 116 0.17 -8.46 -9.20
CA LEU A 116 0.26 -7.00 -9.12
C LEU A 116 1.61 -6.52 -8.59
N LEU A 117 2.29 -7.33 -7.77
CA LEU A 117 3.55 -6.96 -7.12
C LEU A 117 4.63 -6.47 -8.11
N PRO A 118 4.86 -7.11 -9.28
CA PRO A 118 5.85 -6.60 -10.24
C PRO A 118 5.55 -5.18 -10.73
N ALA A 119 4.29 -4.87 -11.03
CA ALA A 119 3.89 -3.55 -11.49
C ALA A 119 4.02 -2.50 -10.38
N ILE A 120 3.59 -2.83 -9.16
CA ILE A 120 3.73 -1.94 -7.99
C ILE A 120 5.21 -1.69 -7.69
N ALA A 121 6.04 -2.73 -7.67
CA ALA A 121 7.45 -2.62 -7.38
C ALA A 121 8.21 -1.80 -8.44
N SER A 122 7.93 -2.06 -9.72
CA SER A 122 8.52 -1.32 -10.85
C SER A 122 8.16 0.16 -10.82
N PHE A 123 6.93 0.52 -10.43
CA PHE A 123 6.50 1.91 -10.30
C PHE A 123 7.34 2.71 -9.27
N PHE A 124 7.78 2.05 -8.19
CA PHE A 124 8.66 2.64 -7.18
C PHE A 124 10.15 2.45 -7.46
N GLY A 125 10.52 1.86 -8.61
CA GLY A 125 11.92 1.62 -8.97
C GLY A 125 12.59 0.50 -8.17
N PHE A 126 11.83 -0.44 -7.62
CA PHE A 126 12.38 -1.64 -7.01
C PHE A 126 12.66 -2.70 -8.07
N GLU A 127 13.85 -3.29 -8.04
CA GLU A 127 14.17 -4.47 -8.84
C GLU A 127 13.58 -5.71 -8.14
N ASN A 128 12.78 -6.50 -8.85
CA ASN A 128 12.32 -7.84 -8.41
C ASN A 128 13.13 -8.91 -9.13
#